data_AF-A0A9D6JWS8-F1
#
_entry.id   AF-A0A9D6JWS8-F1
#
_cell.length_a   1.000
_cell.length_b   1.000
_cell.length_c   1.000
_cell.angle_alpha   90.00
_cell.angle_beta   90.00
_cell.angle_gamma   90.00
#
_symmetry.space_group_name_H-M   'P 1'
#
loop_
_entity.id
_entity.type
_entity.pdbx_description
1 polymer ?
#
loop_
_entity_poly.entity_id
_entity_poly.type
_entity_poly.pdbx_seq_one_letter_code
_entity_poly.pdbx_strand_id
1 'polypeptide(L)'
;MSISALNSGLSGMSAYQRALDSSAHNVANANTAGFTPQQVNFQESQSGGVTVTISKQGNSIATQDASGTDLTSELVYAIQYKADFDLSAKLVKTSDDILGTLIDIKA
;
A
#
# COMPACT_ATOMS: atom_id res chain seq x y z
N MET A 1 3.66 11.90 20.85
CA MET A 1 2.64 11.02 20.24
C MET A 1 2.18 11.50 18.87
N SER A 2 1.92 12.80 18.65
CA SER A 2 1.53 13.35 17.33
C SER A 2 2.55 13.13 16.20
N ILE A 3 3.85 13.32 16.45
CA ILE A 3 4.92 13.14 15.44
C ILE A 3 5.07 11.66 15.00
N SER A 4 4.87 10.73 15.93
CA SER A 4 4.91 9.29 15.65
C SER A 4 3.69 8.84 14.83
N ALA A 5 2.51 9.39 15.13
CA ALA A 5 1.29 9.15 14.35
C ALA A 5 1.39 9.74 12.93
N LEU A 6 1.95 10.95 12.78
CA LEU A 6 2.17 11.57 11.47
C LEU A 6 3.17 10.78 10.61
N ASN A 7 4.30 10.36 11.20
CA ASN A 7 5.29 9.53 10.51
C ASN A 7 4.71 8.15 10.13
N SER A 8 3.87 7.56 11.01
CA SER A 8 3.17 6.32 10.71
C SER A 8 2.12 6.48 9.60
N GLY A 9 1.39 7.60 9.58
CA GLY A 9 0.43 7.92 8.51
C GLY A 9 1.12 8.20 7.17
N LEU A 10 2.24 8.91 7.17
CA LEU A 10 3.02 9.20 5.97
C LEU A 10 3.68 7.93 5.40
N SER A 11 4.28 7.11 6.27
CA SER A 11 4.87 5.82 5.88
C SER A 11 3.81 4.86 5.37
N GLY A 12 2.65 4.76 6.05
CA GLY A 12 1.48 4.00 5.62
C GLY A 12 0.97 4.44 4.24
N MET A 13 0.83 5.75 4.02
CA MET A 13 0.47 6.30 2.70
C MET A 13 1.45 5.87 1.60
N SER A 14 2.75 5.99 1.86
CA SER A 14 3.78 5.59 0.90
C SER A 14 3.82 4.07 0.65
N ALA A 15 3.45 3.28 1.66
CA ALA A 15 3.34 1.83 1.60
C ALA A 15 2.14 1.44 0.72
N TYR A 16 0.94 1.96 1.01
CA TYR A 16 -0.26 1.68 0.22
C TYR A 16 -0.14 2.16 -1.23
N GLN A 17 0.55 3.28 -1.47
CA GLN A 17 0.86 3.72 -2.84
C GLN A 17 1.70 2.68 -3.60
N ARG A 18 2.75 2.12 -2.98
CA ARG A 18 3.55 1.05 -3.61
C ARG A 18 2.77 -0.24 -3.78
N ALA A 19 1.86 -0.53 -2.85
CA ALA A 19 0.99 -1.69 -2.94
C ALA A 19 0.02 -1.58 -4.13
N LEU A 20 -0.57 -0.40 -4.33
CA LEU A 20 -1.40 -0.08 -5.49
C LEU A 20 -0.63 -0.19 -6.81
N ASP A 21 0.62 0.29 -6.84
CA ASP A 21 1.47 0.19 -8.04
C ASP A 21 1.75 -1.27 -8.41
N SER A 22 2.14 -2.10 -7.43
CA SER A 22 2.34 -3.54 -7.63
C SER A 22 1.05 -4.23 -8.12
N SER A 23 -0.09 -3.85 -7.55
CA SER A 23 -1.40 -4.37 -7.95
C SER A 23 -1.75 -4.00 -9.38
N ALA A 24 -1.57 -2.72 -9.75
CA ALA A 24 -1.77 -2.24 -11.11
C ALA A 24 -0.84 -2.93 -12.11
N HIS A 25 0.42 -3.18 -11.72
CA HIS A 25 1.38 -3.91 -12.54
C HIS A 25 0.94 -5.37 -12.78
N ASN A 26 0.37 -6.03 -11.76
CA ASN A 26 -0.19 -7.39 -11.91
C ASN A 26 -1.41 -7.39 -12.84
N VAL A 27 -2.36 -6.46 -12.65
CA VAL A 27 -3.56 -6.33 -13.51
C VAL A 27 -3.16 -6.06 -14.96
N ALA A 28 -2.21 -5.16 -15.20
CA ALA A 28 -1.74 -4.82 -16.54
C ALA A 28 -1.13 -6.03 -17.27
N ASN A 29 -0.46 -6.91 -16.53
CA ASN A 29 0.16 -8.12 -17.06
C ASN A 29 -0.71 -9.38 -16.88
N ALA A 30 -1.99 -9.24 -16.53
CA ALA A 30 -2.89 -10.37 -16.33
C ALA A 30 -3.19 -11.17 -17.62
N ASN A 31 -2.86 -10.63 -18.79
CA ASN A 31 -2.98 -11.35 -20.07
C ASN A 31 -1.61 -11.72 -20.68
N THR A 32 -0.51 -11.50 -19.95
CA THR A 32 0.85 -11.84 -20.41
C THR A 32 1.16 -13.29 -20.05
N ALA A 33 1.37 -14.14 -21.05
CA ALA A 33 1.70 -15.55 -20.83
C ALA A 33 3.02 -15.71 -20.06
N GLY A 34 3.04 -16.59 -19.06
CA GLY A 34 4.21 -16.82 -18.19
C GLY A 34 4.53 -15.69 -17.21
N PHE A 35 3.67 -14.68 -17.08
CA PHE A 35 3.85 -13.62 -16.10
C PHE A 35 3.64 -14.13 -14.67
N THR A 36 4.57 -13.79 -13.79
CA THR A 36 4.52 -14.10 -12.37
C THR A 36 4.11 -12.86 -11.58
N PRO A 37 2.96 -12.87 -10.88
CA PRO A 37 2.51 -11.72 -10.12
C PRO A 37 3.45 -11.38 -8.97
N GLN A 38 3.51 -10.10 -8.66
CA GLN A 38 4.20 -9.54 -7.52
C GLN A 38 3.28 -9.58 -6.30
N GLN A 39 3.80 -10.04 -5.17
CA GLN A 39 3.10 -10.02 -3.89
C GLN A 39 3.65 -8.89 -3.02
N VAL A 40 2.73 -8.14 -2.44
CA VAL A 40 3.04 -7.06 -1.51
C VAL A 40 3.06 -7.64 -0.10
N ASN A 41 4.14 -7.40 0.64
CA ASN A 41 4.25 -7.76 2.05
C ASN A 41 4.50 -6.50 2.90
N PHE A 42 3.57 -6.21 3.81
CA PHE A 42 3.68 -5.10 4.75
C PHE A 42 4.45 -5.54 5.98
N GLN A 43 5.47 -4.78 6.35
CA GLN A 43 6.29 -5.02 7.52
C GLN A 43 6.33 -3.78 8.39
N GLU A 44 6.20 -3.98 9.70
CA GLU A 44 6.34 -2.92 10.68
C GLU A 44 7.82 -2.55 10.86
N SER A 45 8.11 -1.25 10.85
CA SER A 45 9.46 -0.74 11.13
C SER A 45 9.67 -0.60 12.63
N GLN A 46 10.84 -1.00 13.13
CA GLN A 46 11.24 -0.88 14.54
C GLN A 46 11.19 0.57 15.06
N SER A 47 11.28 1.57 14.18
CA SER A 47 11.22 3.01 14.53
C SER A 47 9.79 3.58 14.49
N GLY A 48 8.78 2.73 14.28
CA GLY A 48 7.41 3.12 13.98
C GLY A 48 7.19 3.34 12.47
N GLY A 49 6.02 2.95 11.98
CA GLY A 49 5.63 3.06 10.57
C GLY A 49 5.64 1.73 9.80
N VAL A 50 5.19 1.79 8.54
CA VAL A 50 4.99 0.61 7.69
C VAL A 50 5.92 0.68 6.48
N THR A 51 6.64 -0.42 6.21
CA THR A 51 7.45 -0.61 5.01
C THR A 51 6.84 -1.69 4.14
N VAL A 52 6.90 -1.51 2.83
CA VAL A 52 6.45 -2.52 1.86
C VAL A 52 7.65 -3.20 1.24
N THR A 53 7.66 -4.54 1.30
CA THR A 53 8.57 -5.38 0.54
C THR A 53 7.76 -6.09 -0.55
N ILE A 54 8.22 -6.00 -1.79
CA ILE A 54 7.58 -6.67 -2.93
C ILE A 54 8.40 -7.92 -3.24
N SER A 55 7.76 -9.10 -3.16
CA SER A 55 8.35 -10.38 -3.56
C SER A 55 7.66 -10.90 -4.83
N LYS A 56 8.39 -11.64 -5.68
CA LYS A 56 7.76 -12.36 -6.80
C LYS A 56 7.28 -13.71 -6.29
N GLN A 57 6.01 -14.05 -6.49
CA GLN A 57 5.47 -15.33 -6.07
C GLN A 57 5.96 -16.43 -7.02
N GLY A 58 7.13 -17.01 -6.75
CA GLY A 58 7.69 -18.07 -7.59
C GLY A 58 6.81 -19.32 -7.56
N ASN A 59 5.95 -19.49 -8.57
CA ASN A 59 5.18 -20.72 -8.75
C ASN A 59 5.75 -21.54 -9.91
N SER A 60 6.57 -22.51 -9.54
CA SER A 60 7.21 -23.50 -10.40
C SER A 60 6.23 -24.62 -10.77
N ILE A 61 5.26 -24.38 -11.67
CA ILE A 61 4.58 -25.49 -12.35
C ILE A 61 4.54 -25.22 -13.85
N ALA A 62 5.25 -26.09 -14.57
CA ALA A 62 5.38 -26.14 -16.01
C ALA A 62 4.04 -26.51 -16.65
N THR A 63 3.24 -25.51 -16.98
CA THR A 63 2.30 -25.42 -18.12
C THR A 63 1.64 -24.04 -18.06
N GLN A 64 2.47 -23.00 -18.21
CA GLN A 64 2.05 -21.59 -18.16
C GLN A 64 1.70 -21.06 -19.55
N ASP A 65 0.50 -21.33 -20.05
CA ASP A 65 -0.08 -20.59 -21.19
C ASP A 65 -0.99 -19.44 -20.74
N ALA A 66 -1.38 -19.42 -19.46
CA ALA A 66 -2.15 -18.34 -18.84
C ALA A 66 -1.29 -17.58 -17.83
N SER A 67 -1.57 -16.28 -17.66
CA SER A 67 -0.98 -15.46 -16.60
C SER A 67 -1.35 -16.04 -15.23
N GLY A 68 -0.39 -16.08 -14.30
CA GLY A 68 -0.65 -16.50 -12.91
C GLY A 68 -1.43 -15.47 -12.08
N THR A 69 -1.84 -14.35 -12.68
CA THR A 69 -2.57 -13.27 -12.00
C THR A 69 -4.05 -13.60 -11.83
N ASP A 70 -4.54 -13.57 -10.58
CA ASP A 70 -5.98 -13.53 -10.30
C ASP A 70 -6.48 -12.08 -10.25
N LEU A 71 -7.13 -11.65 -11.33
CA LEU A 71 -7.73 -10.32 -11.49
C LEU A 71 -8.77 -9.99 -10.41
N THR A 72 -9.50 -10.99 -9.91
CA THR A 72 -10.56 -10.75 -8.91
C THR A 72 -9.95 -10.37 -7.57
N SER A 73 -8.96 -11.13 -7.13
CA SER A 73 -8.17 -10.80 -5.94
C SER A 73 -7.42 -9.48 -6.11
N GLU A 74 -6.85 -9.22 -7.28
CA GLU A 74 -6.09 -8.00 -7.53
C GLU A 74 -6.98 -6.73 -7.46
N LEU A 75 -8.22 -6.81 -7.96
CA LEU A 75 -9.18 -5.72 -7.82
C LEU A 75 -9.62 -5.51 -6.36
N VAL A 76 -9.77 -6.59 -5.59
CA VAL A 76 -10.06 -6.51 -4.15
C VAL A 76 -8.90 -5.84 -3.40
N TYR A 77 -7.66 -6.20 -3.71
CA TYR A 77 -6.48 -5.55 -3.16
C TYR A 77 -6.41 -4.07 -3.54
N ALA A 78 -6.71 -3.72 -4.79
CA ALA A 78 -6.73 -2.34 -5.24
C ALA A 78 -7.77 -1.48 -4.49
N ILE A 79 -8.97 -2.02 -4.26
CA ILE A 79 -10.01 -1.34 -3.47
C ILE A 79 -9.54 -1.13 -2.02
N GLN A 80 -8.95 -2.17 -1.42
CA GLN A 80 -8.46 -2.11 -0.04
C GLN A 80 -7.34 -1.06 0.11
N TYR A 81 -6.32 -1.13 -0.74
CA TYR A 81 -5.19 -0.19 -0.66
C TYR A 81 -5.61 1.26 -0.94
N LYS A 82 -6.59 1.47 -1.83
CA LYS A 82 -7.15 2.81 -2.05
C LYS A 82 -7.85 3.34 -0.80
N ALA A 83 -8.69 2.52 -0.16
CA ALA A 83 -9.38 2.91 1.07
C ALA A 83 -8.37 3.25 2.19
N ASP A 84 -7.31 2.45 2.34
CA ASP A 84 -6.28 2.65 3.37
C ASP A 84 -5.37 3.86 3.07
N PHE A 85 -5.12 4.16 1.80
CA PHE A 85 -4.45 5.38 1.37
C PHE A 85 -5.28 6.62 1.73
N ASP A 86 -6.58 6.61 1.42
CA ASP A 86 -7.50 7.70 1.75
C ASP A 86 -7.63 7.90 3.27
N LEU A 87 -7.65 6.80 4.03
CA LEU A 87 -7.64 6.83 5.49
C LEU A 87 -6.34 7.44 6.04
N SER A 88 -5.19 7.01 5.51
CA SER A 88 -3.88 7.56 5.91
C SER A 88 -3.80 9.05 5.61
N ALA A 89 -4.34 9.51 4.47
CA ALA A 89 -4.44 10.92 4.13
C ALA A 89 -5.35 11.69 5.10
N LYS A 90 -6.47 11.08 5.52
CA LYS A 90 -7.37 11.67 6.52
C LYS A 90 -6.70 11.80 7.88
N LEU A 91 -5.91 10.81 8.31
CA LEU A 91 -5.15 10.87 9.57
C LEU A 91 -4.11 12.00 9.57
N VAL A 92 -3.42 12.19 8.45
CA VAL A 92 -2.48 13.31 8.26
C VAL A 92 -3.24 14.65 8.36
N LYS A 93 -4.38 14.79 7.67
CA LYS A 93 -5.22 16.00 7.76
C LYS A 93 -5.70 16.28 9.17
N THR A 94 -6.21 15.29 9.89
CA THR A 94 -6.65 15.48 11.28
C THR A 94 -5.49 15.85 12.20
N SER A 95 -4.28 15.37 11.93
CA SER A 95 -3.10 15.76 12.70
C SER A 95 -2.73 17.22 12.43
N ASP A 96 -2.88 17.68 11.18
CA ASP A 96 -2.67 19.08 10.78
C ASP A 96 -3.73 20.01 11.39
N ASP A 97 -5.01 19.63 11.36
CA ASP A 97 -6.11 20.38 11.98
C ASP A 97 -5.88 20.56 13.49
N ILE A 98 -5.43 19.50 14.18
CA ILE A 98 -5.08 19.56 15.61
C ILE A 98 -3.86 20.47 15.83
N LEU A 99 -2.86 20.46 14.95
CA LEU A 99 -1.72 21.39 15.05
C LEU A 99 -2.15 22.84 14.84
N GLY A 100 -3.04 23.10 13.90
CA GLY A 100 -3.61 24.43 13.65
C GLY A 100 -4.35 24.98 14.87
N THR A 101 -5.25 24.19 15.46
CA THR A 101 -5.97 24.59 16.68
C THR A 101 -5.05 24.82 17.89
N LEU A 102 -3.96 24.06 18.01
CA LEU A 102 -2.96 24.25 19.07
C LEU A 102 -2.12 25.53 18.88
N ILE A 103 -1.87 25.94 17.64
CA ILE A 103 -1.19 27.20 17.33
C ILE A 103 -2.11 28.38 17.66
N ASP A 104 -3.39 28.31 17.28
CA ASP A 104 -4.39 29.36 17.49
C ASP A 104 -4.67 29.63 18.99
N ILE A 105 -4.54 28.62 19.85
CA ILE A 105 -4.68 28.75 21.32
C ILE A 105 -3.46 29.44 21.98
N LYS A 106 -2.28 29.40 21.34
CA LYS A 106 -1.04 29.98 21.88
C LYS A 106 -0.67 31.35 21.30
N ALA A 107 -1.32 31.77 20.20
CA ALA A 107 -1.20 33.09 19.62
C ALA A 107 -2.08 34.11 20.36
#